data_AF-A0A0D8ID85-F1
#
_entry.id   AF-A0A0D8ID85-F1
#
_cell.length_a   1.000
_cell.length_b   1.000
_cell.length_c   1.000
_cell.angle_alpha   90.00
_cell.angle_beta   90.00
_cell.angle_gamma   90.00
#
_symmetry.space_group_name_H-M   'P 1'
#
loop_
_entity.id
_entity.type
_entity.pdbx_description
1 polymer ?
#
loop_
_entity_poly.entity_id
_entity_poly.type
_entity_poly.pdbx_seq_one_letter_code
_entity_poly.pdbx_strand_id
1 'polypeptide(L)'
;MYELDSIIEVLKVFLVNPWLLVFGGLWVVGYMLKEHSNLNNKLIPWILLVLGGALGIFLIEWSLGGLIIGLLMSYMIIGFYEHLKNSIELLKGLD
;
A
#
# COMPACT_ATOMS: atom_id res chain seq x y z
N MET A 1 -6.08 26.77 10.38
CA MET A 1 -7.29 26.57 9.55
C MET A 1 -6.89 26.20 8.12
N TYR A 2 -6.03 26.98 7.44
CA TYR A 2 -5.45 26.66 6.13
C TYR A 2 -4.77 25.27 6.00
N GLU A 3 -4.12 24.77 7.05
CA GLU A 3 -3.43 23.46 7.01
C GLU A 3 -4.38 22.26 7.09
N LEU A 4 -5.55 22.41 7.73
CA LEU A 4 -6.51 21.32 7.84
C LEU A 4 -7.24 21.12 6.50
N ASP A 5 -7.57 22.23 5.84
CA ASP A 5 -8.25 22.22 4.54
C ASP A 5 -7.37 21.60 3.45
N SER A 6 -6.06 21.84 3.46
CA SER A 6 -5.13 21.25 2.51
C SER A 6 -4.97 19.74 2.71
N ILE A 7 -4.91 19.25 3.95
CA ILE A 7 -4.87 17.81 4.25
C ILE A 7 -6.17 17.14 3.77
N ILE A 8 -7.33 17.76 4.02
CA ILE A 8 -8.62 17.25 3.58
C ILE A 8 -8.69 17.19 2.05
N GLU A 9 -8.14 18.18 1.34
CA GLU A 9 -8.11 18.20 -0.11
C GLU A 9 -7.24 17.08 -0.69
N VAL A 10 -6.06 16.83 -0.12
CA VAL A 10 -5.22 15.68 -0.48
C VAL A 10 -5.95 14.37 -0.22
N LEU A 11 -6.61 14.22 0.94
CA LEU A 11 -7.39 13.02 1.25
C LEU A 11 -8.55 12.82 0.27
N LYS A 12 -9.21 13.89 -0.17
CA LYS A 12 -10.24 13.80 -1.22
C LYS A 12 -9.67 13.30 -2.55
N VAL A 13 -8.48 13.76 -2.95
CA VAL A 13 -7.82 13.25 -4.16
C VAL A 13 -7.52 11.75 -4.04
N PHE A 14 -7.06 11.30 -2.88
CA PHE A 14 -6.85 9.87 -2.60
C PHE A 14 -8.15 9.07 -2.64
N LEU A 15 -9.25 9.62 -2.10
CA LEU A 15 -10.56 8.96 -2.10
C LEU A 15 -11.20 8.89 -3.50
N VAL A 16 -10.94 9.88 -4.35
CA VAL A 16 -11.51 9.95 -5.70
C VAL A 16 -10.73 9.09 -6.70
N ASN A 17 -9.46 8.80 -6.44
CA ASN A 17 -8.64 7.94 -7.29
C ASN A 17 -8.54 6.52 -6.70
N PRO A 18 -9.25 5.52 -7.27
CA PRO A 18 -9.27 4.17 -6.72
C PRO A 18 -7.89 3.52 -6.67
N TRP A 19 -6.99 3.90 -7.58
CA TRP A 19 -5.63 3.36 -7.65
C TRP A 19 -4.79 3.82 -6.45
N LEU A 20 -4.86 5.11 -6.13
CA LEU A 20 -4.19 5.67 -4.96
C LEU A 20 -4.78 5.12 -3.66
N LEU A 21 -6.09 4.87 -3.64
CA LEU A 21 -6.76 4.29 -2.48
C LEU A 21 -6.34 2.83 -2.24
N VAL A 22 -6.30 2.01 -3.30
CA VAL A 22 -5.79 0.63 -3.23
C VAL A 22 -4.34 0.65 -2.76
N PHE A 23 -3.51 1.52 -3.35
CA PHE A 23 -2.09 1.61 -3.00
C PHE A 23 -1.88 2.02 -1.53
N GLY A 24 -2.48 3.14 -1.11
CA GLY A 24 -2.36 3.65 0.25
C GLY A 24 -2.96 2.68 1.29
N GLY A 25 -4.09 2.06 0.97
CA GLY A 25 -4.72 1.05 1.83
C GLY A 25 -3.83 -0.15 2.06
N LEU A 26 -3.27 -0.72 1.00
CA LEU A 26 -2.34 -1.86 1.09
C LEU A 26 -1.06 -1.48 1.85
N TRP A 27 -0.54 -0.27 1.65
CA TRP A 27 0.62 0.23 2.38
C TRP A 27 0.37 0.28 3.90
N VAL A 28 -0.74 0.92 4.30
CA VAL A 28 -1.12 1.05 5.72
C VAL A 28 -1.36 -0.32 6.35
N VAL A 29 -2.07 -1.21 5.65
CA VAL A 29 -2.30 -2.59 6.13
C VAL A 29 -0.97 -3.33 6.26
N GLY A 30 -0.09 -3.26 5.26
CA GLY A 30 1.22 -3.91 5.29
C GLY A 30 2.08 -3.44 6.47
N TYR A 31 2.10 -2.12 6.71
CA TYR A 31 2.77 -1.52 7.87
C TYR A 31 2.19 -2.03 9.19
N MET A 32 0.86 -2.00 9.35
CA MET A 32 0.19 -2.47 10.56
C MET A 32 0.43 -3.96 10.83
N LEU A 33 0.37 -4.80 9.81
CA LEU A 33 0.66 -6.23 9.95
C LEU A 33 2.12 -6.44 10.36
N LYS A 34 3.05 -5.62 9.89
CA LYS A 34 4.47 -5.80 10.19
C LYS A 34 4.86 -5.30 11.58
N GLU A 35 4.38 -4.13 11.99
CA GLU A 35 4.81 -3.48 13.23
C GLU A 35 3.94 -3.84 14.44
N HIS A 36 2.68 -4.20 14.21
CA HIS A 36 1.70 -4.37 15.29
C HIS A 36 1.08 -5.77 15.36
N SER A 37 1.54 -6.73 14.55
CA SER A 37 1.03 -8.11 14.61
C SER A 37 2.16 -9.13 14.80
N ASN A 38 1.87 -10.21 15.54
CA ASN A 38 2.78 -11.35 15.72
C ASN A 38 2.76 -12.31 14.52
N LEU A 39 2.34 -11.85 13.33
CA LEU A 39 2.32 -12.69 12.14
C LEU A 39 3.74 -12.97 11.66
N ASN A 40 3.93 -14.16 11.07
CA ASN A 40 5.17 -14.46 10.38
C ASN A 40 5.34 -13.50 9.20
N ASN A 41 6.44 -12.75 9.20
CA ASN A 41 6.77 -11.79 8.13
C ASN A 41 6.76 -12.39 6.72
N LYS A 42 7.00 -13.70 6.58
CA LYS A 42 6.91 -14.42 5.29
C LYS A 42 5.48 -14.53 4.75
N LEU A 43 4.46 -14.37 5.59
CA LEU A 43 3.05 -14.44 5.22
C LEU A 43 2.48 -13.08 4.80
N ILE A 44 3.08 -11.97 5.26
CA ILE A 44 2.61 -10.61 4.95
C ILE A 44 2.52 -10.36 3.43
N PRO A 45 3.51 -10.74 2.59
CA PRO A 45 3.42 -10.60 1.15
C PRO A 45 2.21 -11.31 0.55
N TRP A 46 1.92 -12.53 0.99
CA TRP A 46 0.78 -13.31 0.51
C TRP A 46 -0.56 -12.71 0.93
N ILE A 47 -0.64 -12.22 2.17
CA ILE A 47 -1.82 -11.52 2.68
C ILE A 47 -2.09 -10.25 1.86
N LEU A 48 -1.05 -9.44 1.62
CA LEU A 48 -1.15 -8.24 0.79
C LEU A 48 -1.55 -8.56 -0.64
N LEU A 49 -1.02 -9.63 -1.22
CA LEU A 49 -1.33 -10.05 -2.58
C LEU A 49 -2.81 -10.46 -2.72
N VAL A 50 -3.34 -11.25 -1.79
CA VAL A 50 -4.77 -11.59 -1.76
C VAL A 50 -5.63 -10.35 -1.54
N LEU A 51 -5.27 -9.49 -0.60
CA LEU A 51 -5.98 -8.25 -0.30
C LEU A 51 -6.01 -7.31 -1.49
N GLY A 52 -4.88 -7.09 -2.16
CA GLY A 52 -4.84 -6.16 -3.28
C GLY A 52 -5.55 -6.72 -4.50
N GLY A 53 -5.52 -8.02 -4.73
CA GLY A 53 -6.36 -8.65 -5.74
C GLY A 53 -7.85 -8.41 -5.48
N ALA A 54 -8.31 -8.60 -4.24
CA ALA A 54 -9.68 -8.30 -3.86
C ALA A 54 -10.00 -6.80 -4.03
N LEU A 55 -9.16 -5.92 -3.50
CA LEU A 55 -9.35 -4.46 -3.60
C LEU A 55 -9.34 -3.97 -5.06
N GLY A 56 -8.53 -4.58 -5.93
CA GLY A 56 -8.53 -4.31 -7.37
C GLY A 56 -9.86 -4.66 -8.03
N ILE A 57 -10.45 -5.81 -7.69
CA ILE A 57 -11.79 -6.20 -8.17
C ILE A 57 -12.86 -5.23 -7.65
N PHE A 58 -12.82 -4.89 -6.36
CA PHE A 58 -13.87 -4.11 -5.70
C PHE A 58 -13.82 -2.62 -6.02
N LEU A 59 -12.64 -2.04 -6.17
CA LEU A 59 -12.44 -0.59 -6.26
C LEU A 59 -12.04 -0.11 -7.66
N ILE A 60 -11.39 -0.93 -8.47
CA ILE A 60 -10.93 -0.53 -9.80
C ILE A 60 -11.94 -0.99 -10.85
N GLU A 61 -12.13 -2.30 -10.98
CA GLU A 61 -13.07 -2.86 -11.94
C GLU A 61 -13.45 -4.29 -11.54
N TRP A 62 -14.74 -4.64 -11.65
CA TRP A 62 -15.25 -5.98 -11.40
C TRP A 62 -14.93 -6.95 -12.55
N SER A 63 -13.66 -7.05 -12.90
CA SER A 63 -13.14 -7.79 -14.05
C SER A 63 -11.86 -8.53 -13.67
N LEU A 64 -11.42 -9.43 -14.56
CA LEU A 64 -10.08 -10.03 -14.46
C LEU A 64 -8.97 -8.97 -14.52
N GLY A 65 -9.21 -7.86 -15.24
CA GLY A 65 -8.29 -6.72 -15.31
C GLY A 65 -8.09 -6.08 -13.94
N GLY A 66 -9.18 -5.80 -13.21
CA GLY A 66 -9.13 -5.27 -11.85
C GLY A 66 -8.34 -6.16 -10.89
N LEU A 67 -8.54 -7.49 -10.97
CA LEU A 67 -7.75 -8.45 -10.21
C LEU A 67 -6.25 -8.33 -10.50
N ILE A 68 -5.87 -8.39 -11.78
CA ILE A 68 -4.46 -8.32 -12.21
C ILE A 68 -3.80 -7.01 -11.73
N ILE A 69 -4.49 -5.88 -11.91
CA ILE A 69 -4.00 -4.57 -11.47
C ILE A 69 -3.78 -4.56 -9.97
N GLY A 70 -4.73 -5.07 -9.19
CA GLY A 70 -4.62 -5.16 -7.73
C GLY A 70 -3.46 -6.05 -7.25
N LEU A 71 -3.23 -7.18 -7.93
CA LEU A 71 -2.09 -8.05 -7.68
C LEU A 71 -0.76 -7.34 -7.98
N LEU A 72 -0.66 -6.65 -9.12
CA LEU A 72 0.52 -5.88 -9.51
C LEU A 72 0.81 -4.75 -8.52
N MET A 73 -0.20 -4.03 -8.05
CA MET A 73 -0.01 -3.01 -7.01
C MET A 73 0.52 -3.59 -5.71
N SER A 74 0.00 -4.72 -5.27
CA SER A 74 0.48 -5.40 -4.07
C SER A 74 1.95 -5.78 -4.20
N TYR A 75 2.33 -6.30 -5.36
CA TYR A 75 3.71 -6.66 -5.66
C TYR A 75 4.62 -5.42 -5.65
N MET A 76 4.21 -4.32 -6.29
CA MET A 76 4.96 -3.06 -6.29
C MET A 76 5.15 -2.50 -4.87
N ILE A 77 4.14 -2.59 -4.00
CA ILE A 77 4.22 -2.11 -2.62
C ILE A 77 5.27 -2.87 -1.82
N ILE A 78 5.32 -4.19 -1.97
CA ILE A 78 6.31 -5.03 -1.29
C ILE A 78 7.73 -4.63 -1.72
N GLY A 79 7.97 -4.49 -3.02
CA GLY A 79 9.26 -4.05 -3.54
C GLY A 79 9.62 -2.62 -3.15
N PHE A 80 8.64 -1.70 -3.16
CA PHE A 80 8.83 -0.31 -2.76
C PHE A 80 9.18 -0.20 -1.26
N TYR A 81 8.57 -1.03 -0.41
CA TYR A 81 8.92 -1.13 1.00
C TYR A 81 10.37 -1.58 1.22
N GLU A 82 10.82 -2.62 0.51
CA GLU A 82 12.21 -3.08 0.59
C GLU A 82 13.19 -2.01 0.11
N HIS A 83 12.86 -1.32 -0.97
CA HIS A 83 13.66 -0.21 -1.48
C HIS A 83 13.79 0.91 -0.44
N LEU A 84 12.68 1.38 0.13
CA LEU A 84 12.69 2.41 1.17
C LEU A 84 13.48 1.98 2.41
N LYS A 85 13.30 0.73 2.86
CA LYS A 85 14.06 0.19 3.99
C LYS A 85 15.56 0.26 3.71
N ASN A 86 16.01 -0.22 2.55
CA ASN A 86 17.43 -0.22 2.17
C ASN A 86 17.98 1.21 2.08
N SER A 87 17.23 2.15 1.50
CA SER A 87 17.63 3.56 1.44
C SER A 87 17.79 4.19 2.83
N ILE A 88 16.90 3.87 3.77
CA ILE A 88 16.98 4.36 5.16
C ILE A 88 18.19 3.75 5.88
N GLU A 89 18.47 2.47 5.68
CA GLU A 89 19.64 1.81 6.27
C GLU A 89 20.96 2.40 5.74
N LEU A 90 21.05 2.70 4.44
CA LEU A 90 22.20 3.39 3.84
C LEU A 90 22.42 4.78 4.44
N LEU A 91 21.35 5.55 4.65
CA LEU A 91 21.43 6.87 5.28
C LEU A 91 21.88 6.79 6.75
N LYS A 92 21.46 5.76 7.48
CA LYS A 92 21.88 5.54 8.88
C LYS A 92 23.30 4.98 9.01
N GLY A 93 23.81 4.31 7.99
CA GLY A 93 25.19 3.79 7.94
C GLY A 93 26.22 4.79 7.42
N LEU A 94 25.79 6.00 7.05
CA LEU A 94 26.63 7.13 6.63
C LEU A 94 27.04 8.04 7.80
N ASP A 95 26.65 7.72 9.04
CA ASP A 95 27.11 8.34 10.29
C ASP A 95 28.34 7.61 10.87
#